data_AF-A0AB39TAK4-F1
#
_entry.id   AF-A0AB39TAK4-F1
#
_cell.length_a   1.000
_cell.length_b   1.000
_cell.length_c   1.000
_cell.angle_alpha   90.00
_cell.angle_beta   90.00
_cell.angle_gamma   90.00
#
_symmetry.space_group_name_H-M   'P 1'
#
loop_
_entity.id
_entity.type
_entity.pdbx_description
1 polymer ?
#
loop_
_entity_poly.entity_id
_entity_poly.type
_entity_poly.pdbx_seq_one_letter_code
_entity_poly.pdbx_strand_id
1 'polypeptide(L)'
;MMVSSPRPPESLDEYLSRYMNLPSDFEGQLRVDHVSKIALLATTHCDRYMATQHLVSLIAGLPVPTDEPYEDFWFRFWQASGSAYFMPGNMKASVLAALDYDGTGLADRFLSAFNEMSAEQWVAAATVIGEVLVERVAVPFMPRERGELWLRDVQLTSWRILYAARGSFTWEQREAFRNGWKEA
;
A
#
# COMPACT_ATOMS: atom_id res chain seq x y z
N MET A 1 -6.20 45.40 9.47
CA MET A 1 -5.37 44.30 8.92
C MET A 1 -6.33 43.15 8.65
N MET A 2 -6.68 42.88 7.39
CA MET A 2 -7.62 41.80 7.05
C MET A 2 -6.88 40.46 7.19
N VAL A 3 -7.39 39.60 8.08
CA VAL A 3 -6.92 38.23 8.24
C VAL A 3 -7.51 37.43 7.10
N SER A 4 -6.69 37.07 6.11
CA SER A 4 -7.08 36.15 5.04
C SER A 4 -7.51 34.83 5.67
N SER A 5 -8.75 34.41 5.44
CA SER A 5 -9.25 33.11 5.90
C SER A 5 -8.37 31.97 5.36
N PRO A 6 -8.13 30.92 6.16
CA PRO A 6 -7.30 29.79 5.78
C PRO A 6 -7.94 29.04 4.61
N ARG A 7 -7.15 28.67 3.59
CA ARG A 7 -7.63 27.87 2.46
C ARG A 7 -7.77 26.42 2.93
N PRO A 8 -8.89 25.73 2.61
CA PRO A 8 -9.02 24.30 2.82
C PRO A 8 -7.94 23.52 2.03
N PRO A 9 -7.72 22.22 2.30
CA PRO A 9 -6.85 21.38 1.45
C PRO A 9 -7.21 21.61 -0.02
N GLU A 10 -6.20 21.66 -0.89
CA GLU A 10 -6.40 21.90 -2.33
C GLU A 10 -7.49 20.95 -2.83
N SER A 11 -8.66 21.50 -3.13
CA SER A 11 -9.75 20.69 -3.66
C SER A 11 -9.29 20.11 -5.00
N LEU A 12 -9.89 19.00 -5.43
CA LEU A 12 -9.65 18.49 -6.78
C LEU A 12 -9.79 19.62 -7.82
N ASP A 13 -10.72 20.55 -7.58
CA ASP A 13 -10.97 21.71 -8.43
C ASP A 13 -9.80 22.72 -8.45
N GLU A 14 -9.18 23.03 -7.30
CA GLU A 14 -7.99 23.90 -7.27
C GLU A 14 -6.78 23.24 -7.95
N TYR A 15 -6.62 21.92 -7.76
CA TYR A 15 -5.55 21.16 -8.38
C TYR A 15 -5.72 21.11 -9.92
N LEU A 16 -6.93 20.80 -10.38
CA LEU A 16 -7.29 20.80 -11.80
C LEU A 16 -7.12 22.19 -12.44
N SER A 17 -7.49 23.25 -11.73
CA SER A 17 -7.29 24.62 -12.20
C SER A 17 -5.82 24.97 -12.33
N ARG A 18 -5.00 24.64 -11.33
CA ARG A 18 -3.58 25.03 -11.31
C ARG A 18 -2.71 24.22 -12.26
N TYR A 19 -2.91 22.92 -12.34
CA TYR A 19 -1.99 22.01 -13.05
C TYR A 19 -2.51 21.58 -14.42
N MET A 20 -3.82 21.67 -14.65
CA MET A 20 -4.46 21.26 -15.90
C MET A 20 -5.16 22.42 -16.63
N ASN A 21 -5.14 23.65 -16.09
CA ASN A 21 -5.89 24.79 -16.60
C ASN A 21 -7.40 24.49 -16.79
N LEU A 22 -7.95 23.60 -15.96
CA LEU A 22 -9.36 23.24 -16.01
C LEU A 22 -10.14 24.10 -14.99
N PRO A 23 -11.10 24.93 -15.44
CA PRO A 23 -11.98 25.65 -14.53
C PRO A 23 -12.73 24.70 -13.60
N SER A 24 -12.98 25.13 -12.36
CA SER A 24 -13.74 24.35 -11.36
C SER A 24 -15.19 24.07 -11.80
N ASP A 25 -15.71 24.90 -12.70
CA ASP A 25 -17.04 24.84 -13.30
C ASP A 25 -17.01 24.31 -14.74
N PHE A 26 -15.96 23.57 -15.11
CA PHE A 26 -15.83 23.02 -16.45
C PHE A 26 -16.97 22.02 -16.75
N GLU A 27 -17.93 22.46 -17.56
CA GLU A 27 -18.91 21.60 -18.21
C GLU A 27 -18.51 21.41 -19.68
N GLY A 28 -18.03 20.21 -20.03
CA GLY A 28 -17.61 19.89 -21.38
C GLY A 28 -17.21 18.44 -21.57
N GLN A 29 -17.01 18.01 -22.82
CA GLN A 29 -16.51 16.67 -23.10
C GLN A 29 -15.00 16.61 -22.88
N LEU A 30 -14.56 15.90 -21.83
CA LEU A 30 -13.17 15.51 -21.69
C LEU A 30 -12.87 14.37 -22.66
N ARG A 31 -11.80 14.52 -23.43
CA ARG A 31 -11.24 13.40 -24.19
C ARG A 31 -10.72 12.35 -23.21
N VAL A 32 -10.79 11.08 -23.60
CA VAL A 32 -10.29 9.96 -22.77
C VAL A 32 -8.85 10.19 -22.30
N ASP A 33 -7.99 10.77 -23.14
CA ASP A 33 -6.61 11.08 -22.78
C ASP A 33 -6.47 12.14 -21.67
N HIS A 34 -7.41 13.08 -21.56
CA HIS A 34 -7.43 14.05 -20.45
C HIS A 34 -7.88 13.40 -19.15
N VAL A 35 -8.92 12.56 -19.20
CA VAL A 35 -9.39 11.79 -18.03
C VAL A 35 -8.27 10.89 -17.50
N SER A 36 -7.54 10.22 -18.39
CA SER A 36 -6.40 9.38 -18.01
C SER A 36 -5.27 10.16 -17.35
N LYS A 37 -4.96 11.38 -17.82
CA LYS A 37 -3.94 12.26 -17.19
C LYS A 37 -4.37 12.72 -15.81
N ILE A 38 -5.64 13.10 -15.63
CA ILE A 38 -6.20 13.48 -14.32
C ILE A 38 -6.13 12.30 -13.36
N ALA A 39 -6.60 11.13 -13.79
CA ALA A 39 -6.57 9.92 -12.98
C ALA A 39 -5.13 9.52 -12.60
N LEU A 40 -4.18 9.62 -13.55
CA LEU A 40 -2.77 9.39 -13.27
C LEU A 40 -2.23 10.36 -12.21
N LEU A 41 -2.49 11.66 -12.37
CA LEU A 41 -2.05 12.68 -11.41
C LEU A 41 -2.68 12.44 -10.03
N ALA A 42 -3.99 12.24 -9.96
CA ALA A 42 -4.71 11.98 -8.71
C ALA A 42 -4.21 10.71 -8.01
N THR A 43 -3.91 9.64 -8.75
CA THR A 43 -3.37 8.39 -8.19
C THR A 43 -1.91 8.55 -7.73
N THR A 44 -1.07 9.28 -8.46
CA THR A 44 0.31 9.58 -8.02
C THR A 44 0.40 10.42 -6.75
N HIS A 45 -0.66 11.17 -6.42
CA HIS A 45 -0.75 11.95 -5.20
C HIS A 45 -1.56 11.26 -4.09
N CYS A 46 -2.09 10.06 -4.33
CA CYS A 46 -2.82 9.29 -3.34
C CYS A 46 -1.94 8.18 -2.77
N ASP A 47 -1.19 8.50 -1.71
CA ASP A 47 -0.28 7.55 -1.04
C ASP A 47 -0.98 6.24 -0.64
N ARG A 48 -2.24 6.32 -0.18
CA ARG A 48 -3.05 5.14 0.18
C ARG A 48 -3.28 4.23 -1.03
N TYR A 49 -3.60 4.80 -2.18
CA TYR A 49 -3.86 4.05 -3.41
C TYR A 49 -2.58 3.38 -3.90
N MET A 50 -1.48 4.12 -3.98
CA MET A 50 -0.18 3.58 -4.39
C MET A 50 0.30 2.48 -3.45
N ALA A 51 0.19 2.68 -2.14
CA ALA A 51 0.59 1.68 -1.16
C ALA A 51 -0.30 0.43 -1.22
N THR A 52 -1.62 0.59 -1.43
CA THR A 52 -2.54 -0.55 -1.63
C THR A 52 -2.15 -1.37 -2.86
N GLN A 53 -1.87 -0.71 -3.99
CA GLN A 53 -1.44 -1.38 -5.22
C GLN A 53 -0.07 -2.07 -5.08
N HIS A 54 0.86 -1.46 -4.35
CA HIS A 54 2.14 -2.09 -4.04
C HIS A 54 1.96 -3.33 -3.15
N LEU A 55 1.11 -3.26 -2.11
CA LEU A 55 0.80 -4.43 -1.27
C LEU A 55 0.18 -5.57 -2.08
N VAL A 56 -0.74 -5.27 -2.99
CA VAL A 56 -1.32 -6.26 -3.92
C VAL A 56 -0.23 -6.86 -4.81
N SER A 57 0.69 -6.04 -5.33
CA SER A 57 1.79 -6.48 -6.17
C SER A 57 2.76 -7.42 -5.44
N LEU A 58 3.04 -7.14 -4.15
CA LEU A 58 3.85 -8.02 -3.30
C LEU A 58 3.20 -9.40 -3.12
N ILE A 59 1.88 -9.44 -2.91
CA ILE A 59 1.12 -10.69 -2.80
C ILE A 59 1.08 -11.43 -4.14
N ALA A 60 0.90 -10.73 -5.25
CA ALA A 60 0.93 -11.30 -6.59
C ALA A 60 2.31 -11.90 -6.95
N GLY A 61 3.38 -11.46 -6.27
CA GLY A 61 4.71 -12.07 -6.35
C GLY A 61 4.77 -13.48 -5.75
N LEU A 62 3.83 -13.85 -4.89
CA LEU A 62 3.72 -15.19 -4.32
C LEU A 62 2.98 -16.17 -5.25
N PRO A 63 3.06 -17.48 -4.99
CA PRO A 63 2.30 -18.47 -5.74
C PRO A 63 0.78 -18.26 -5.71
N VAL A 64 0.13 -18.47 -6.85
CA VAL A 64 -1.33 -18.36 -6.95
C VAL A 64 -1.97 -19.54 -6.19
N PRO A 65 -3.02 -19.32 -5.37
CA PRO A 65 -3.67 -20.37 -4.56
C PRO A 65 -4.38 -21.50 -5.34
N THR A 66 -4.19 -21.63 -6.65
CA THR A 66 -4.98 -22.52 -7.53
C THR A 66 -4.15 -23.51 -8.33
N ASP A 67 -2.82 -23.41 -8.26
CA ASP A 67 -1.93 -24.20 -9.11
C ASP A 67 -1.20 -25.24 -8.23
N GLU A 68 -1.40 -26.54 -8.48
CA GLU A 68 -0.42 -27.54 -8.03
C GLU A 68 0.93 -27.21 -8.70
N PRO A 69 2.04 -27.08 -7.95
CA PRO A 69 2.31 -27.66 -6.62
C PRO A 69 2.25 -26.66 -5.44
N TYR A 70 1.59 -25.52 -5.59
CA TYR A 70 1.69 -24.39 -4.66
C TYR A 70 0.71 -24.40 -3.48
N GLU A 71 -0.14 -25.43 -3.33
CA GLU A 71 -0.85 -25.68 -2.06
C GLU A 71 0.13 -25.87 -0.90
N ASP A 72 1.28 -26.50 -1.16
CA ASP A 72 2.33 -26.71 -0.17
C ASP A 72 2.94 -25.39 0.32
N PHE A 73 3.10 -24.40 -0.56
CA PHE A 73 3.64 -23.09 -0.18
C PHE A 73 2.81 -22.43 0.92
N TRP A 74 1.50 -22.32 0.72
CA TRP A 74 0.61 -21.63 1.66
C TRP A 74 0.51 -22.36 3.00
N PHE A 75 0.50 -23.70 2.96
CA PHE A 75 0.54 -24.51 4.17
C PHE A 75 1.86 -24.33 4.93
N ARG A 76 3.00 -24.38 4.25
CA ARG A 76 4.33 -24.14 4.84
C ARG A 76 4.45 -22.73 5.39
N PHE A 77 3.90 -21.73 4.70
CA PHE A 77 3.94 -20.35 5.15
C PHE A 77 3.10 -20.15 6.42
N TRP A 78 1.91 -20.76 6.50
CA TRP A 78 1.13 -20.79 7.73
C TRP A 78 1.91 -21.46 8.87
N GLN A 79 2.48 -22.64 8.67
CA GLN A 79 3.26 -23.33 9.71
C GLN A 79 4.46 -22.52 10.18
N ALA A 80 5.20 -21.92 9.25
CA ALA A 80 6.39 -21.14 9.54
C ALA A 80 6.06 -19.84 10.30
N SER A 81 5.01 -19.14 9.89
CA SER A 81 4.56 -17.89 10.53
C SER A 81 3.76 -18.10 11.82
N GLY A 82 3.18 -19.29 12.02
CA GLY A 82 2.25 -19.55 13.12
C GLY A 82 0.90 -18.83 13.00
N SER A 83 0.63 -18.11 11.91
CA SER A 83 -0.61 -17.36 11.72
C SER A 83 -1.49 -17.97 10.65
N ALA A 84 -2.66 -18.48 11.06
CA ALA A 84 -3.65 -19.02 10.13
C ALA A 84 -4.14 -17.95 9.14
N TYR A 85 -3.94 -16.67 9.43
CA TYR A 85 -4.30 -15.59 8.52
C TYR A 85 -3.69 -15.78 7.13
N PHE A 86 -2.44 -16.24 7.02
CA PHE A 86 -1.76 -16.40 5.72
C PHE A 86 -2.30 -17.51 4.84
N MET A 87 -3.28 -18.29 5.31
CA MET A 87 -4.00 -19.22 4.44
C MET A 87 -4.88 -18.44 3.44
N PRO A 88 -4.86 -18.80 2.14
CA PRO A 88 -5.62 -18.09 1.11
C PRO A 88 -7.10 -17.90 1.43
N GLY A 89 -7.76 -18.91 2.03
CA GLY A 89 -9.15 -18.81 2.44
C GLY A 89 -9.43 -17.69 3.46
N ASN A 90 -8.47 -17.40 4.34
CA ASN A 90 -8.58 -16.39 5.39
C ASN A 90 -8.22 -14.98 4.91
N MET A 91 -7.36 -14.87 3.88
CA MET A 91 -7.02 -13.58 3.25
C MET A 91 -7.96 -13.17 2.13
N LYS A 92 -8.75 -14.10 1.57
CA LYS A 92 -9.50 -13.89 0.32
C LYS A 92 -10.30 -12.58 0.32
N ALA A 93 -11.08 -12.32 1.37
CA ALA A 93 -11.92 -11.13 1.44
C ALA A 93 -11.09 -9.82 1.46
N SER A 94 -9.99 -9.78 2.24
CA SER A 94 -9.15 -8.58 2.32
C SER A 94 -8.32 -8.37 1.05
N VAL A 95 -7.89 -9.44 0.39
CA VAL A 95 -7.20 -9.36 -0.92
C VAL A 95 -8.15 -8.83 -2.01
N LEU A 96 -9.40 -9.32 -2.06
CA LEU A 96 -10.39 -8.81 -3.01
C LEU A 96 -10.72 -7.33 -2.76
N ALA A 97 -10.89 -6.92 -1.51
CA ALA A 97 -11.08 -5.51 -1.17
C ALA A 97 -9.87 -4.64 -1.59
N ALA A 98 -8.65 -5.13 -1.42
CA ALA A 98 -7.44 -4.41 -1.83
C ALA A 98 -7.30 -4.30 -3.36
N LEU A 99 -7.76 -5.31 -4.11
CA LEU A 99 -7.88 -5.25 -5.58
C LEU A 99 -8.89 -4.17 -6.00
N ASP A 100 -9.97 -3.99 -5.23
CA ASP A 100 -10.93 -2.89 -5.36
C ASP A 100 -10.46 -1.59 -4.65
N TYR A 101 -9.16 -1.45 -4.43
CA TYR A 101 -8.48 -0.27 -3.88
C TYR A 101 -8.71 0.05 -2.40
N ASP A 102 -9.35 -0.85 -1.65
CA ASP A 102 -9.42 -0.77 -0.19
C ASP A 102 -8.44 -1.74 0.49
N GLY A 103 -7.19 -1.30 0.63
CA GLY A 103 -6.13 -2.09 1.26
C GLY A 103 -6.15 -2.09 2.79
N THR A 104 -7.05 -1.37 3.46
CA THR A 104 -6.96 -1.13 4.92
C THR A 104 -7.11 -2.43 5.73
N GLY A 105 -8.11 -3.25 5.41
CA GLY A 105 -8.32 -4.52 6.11
C GLY A 105 -7.18 -5.52 5.88
N LEU A 106 -6.61 -5.52 4.66
CA LEU A 106 -5.46 -6.36 4.33
C LEU A 106 -4.22 -5.94 5.15
N ALA A 107 -3.91 -4.65 5.16
CA ALA A 107 -2.78 -4.07 5.89
C ALA A 107 -2.86 -4.32 7.39
N ASP A 108 -4.03 -4.09 8.00
CA ASP A 108 -4.27 -4.32 9.43
C ASP A 108 -4.01 -5.77 9.84
N ARG A 109 -4.49 -6.72 9.03
CA ARG A 109 -4.31 -8.15 9.29
C ARG A 109 -2.87 -8.60 9.10
N PHE A 110 -2.15 -8.06 8.11
CA PHE A 110 -0.72 -8.31 7.94
C PHE A 110 0.07 -7.82 9.16
N LEU A 111 -0.14 -6.58 9.60
CA LEU A 111 0.56 -6.06 10.79
C LEU A 111 0.20 -6.84 12.05
N SER A 112 -1.06 -7.21 12.22
CA SER A 112 -1.50 -8.02 13.36
C SER A 112 -0.79 -9.37 13.38
N ALA A 113 -0.77 -10.10 12.25
CA ALA A 113 -0.05 -11.37 12.13
C ALA A 113 1.47 -11.20 12.34
N PHE A 114 2.06 -10.10 11.88
CA PHE A 114 3.47 -9.80 12.07
C PHE A 114 3.83 -9.49 13.51
N ASN A 115 2.94 -8.81 14.25
CA ASN A 115 3.13 -8.48 15.65
C ASN A 115 3.03 -9.72 16.57
N GLU A 116 2.28 -10.74 16.15
CA GLU A 116 2.15 -12.01 16.88
C GLU A 116 3.30 -12.98 16.59
N MET A 117 4.08 -12.75 15.54
CA MET A 117 5.21 -13.62 15.18
C MET A 117 6.39 -13.49 16.13
N SER A 118 6.93 -14.63 16.58
CA SER A 118 8.23 -14.70 17.23
C SER A 118 9.38 -14.40 16.25
N ALA A 119 10.57 -14.15 16.79
CA ALA A 119 11.77 -14.01 15.96
C ALA A 119 12.08 -15.28 15.15
N GLU A 120 11.84 -16.48 15.72
CA GLU A 120 12.03 -17.73 14.98
C GLU A 120 10.98 -17.89 13.87
N GLN A 121 9.72 -17.56 14.14
CA GLN A 121 8.65 -17.62 13.14
C GLN A 121 8.88 -16.63 12.00
N TRP A 122 9.37 -15.43 12.31
CA TRP A 122 9.76 -14.44 11.31
C TRP A 122 10.84 -14.98 10.37
N VAL A 123 11.90 -15.60 10.93
CA VAL A 123 12.99 -16.19 10.13
C VAL A 123 12.48 -17.36 9.29
N ALA A 124 11.65 -18.25 9.87
CA ALA A 124 11.09 -19.39 9.15
C ALA A 124 10.18 -18.93 7.99
N ALA A 125 9.30 -17.96 8.24
CA ALA A 125 8.44 -17.35 7.24
C ALA A 125 9.26 -16.74 6.09
N ALA A 126 10.32 -15.99 6.43
CA ALA A 126 11.23 -15.42 5.45
C ALA A 126 11.90 -16.49 4.57
N THR A 127 12.28 -17.64 5.13
CA THR A 127 12.84 -18.74 4.33
C THR A 127 11.81 -19.27 3.32
N VAL A 128 10.58 -19.55 3.75
CA VAL A 128 9.51 -20.09 2.87
C VAL A 128 9.18 -19.12 1.73
N ILE A 129 8.99 -17.83 2.04
CA ILE A 129 8.76 -16.80 1.01
C ILE A 129 9.98 -16.68 0.09
N GLY A 130 11.17 -16.70 0.68
CA GLY A 130 12.43 -16.56 -0.02
C GLY A 130 12.67 -17.58 -1.12
N GLU A 131 12.27 -18.82 -0.88
CA GLU A 131 12.42 -19.94 -1.82
C GLU A 131 11.58 -19.73 -3.08
N VAL A 132 10.31 -19.33 -2.94
CA VAL A 132 9.43 -19.10 -4.11
C VAL A 132 9.83 -17.85 -4.89
N LEU A 133 10.42 -16.86 -4.23
CA LEU A 133 10.93 -15.66 -4.92
C LEU A 133 12.18 -15.96 -5.75
N VAL A 134 13.00 -16.97 -5.39
CA VAL A 134 14.14 -17.43 -6.23
C VAL A 134 13.67 -17.84 -7.61
N GLU A 135 12.58 -18.61 -7.66
CA GLU A 135 12.06 -19.19 -8.89
C GLU A 135 11.49 -18.12 -9.83
N ARG A 136 11.05 -16.99 -9.26
CA ARG A 136 10.33 -15.94 -9.99
C ARG A 136 11.19 -14.73 -10.34
N VAL A 137 12.22 -14.42 -9.53
CA VAL A 137 13.06 -13.23 -9.71
C VAL A 137 14.53 -13.56 -9.48
N ALA A 138 15.36 -13.33 -10.49
CA ALA A 138 16.82 -13.49 -10.39
C ALA A 138 17.43 -12.31 -9.61
N VAL A 139 17.43 -12.41 -8.28
CA VAL A 139 18.06 -11.44 -7.36
C VAL A 139 19.26 -12.11 -6.67
N PRO A 140 20.42 -11.46 -6.49
CA PRO A 140 21.65 -12.10 -5.98
C PRO A 140 21.64 -12.48 -4.48
N PHE A 141 20.51 -12.38 -3.80
CA PHE A 141 20.39 -12.67 -2.36
C PHE A 141 20.19 -14.16 -2.07
N MET A 142 20.39 -14.58 -0.83
CA MET A 142 19.96 -15.89 -0.35
C MET A 142 18.43 -15.93 -0.16
N PRO A 143 17.78 -17.11 -0.19
CA PRO A 143 16.32 -17.21 -0.04
C PRO A 143 15.82 -16.45 1.19
N ARG A 144 16.40 -16.73 2.36
CA ARG A 144 16.06 -16.05 3.61
C ARG A 144 16.13 -14.52 3.49
N GLU A 145 17.20 -13.98 2.93
CA GLU A 145 17.37 -12.52 2.81
C GLU A 145 16.28 -11.89 1.92
N ARG A 146 15.91 -12.55 0.81
CA ARG A 146 14.79 -12.10 -0.02
C ARG A 146 13.48 -12.08 0.72
N GLY A 147 13.16 -13.15 1.45
CA GLY A 147 11.92 -13.20 2.21
C GLY A 147 11.90 -12.20 3.37
N GLU A 148 13.04 -11.93 4.00
CA GLU A 148 13.15 -10.87 5.01
C GLU A 148 12.87 -9.49 4.38
N LEU A 149 13.38 -9.22 3.18
CA LEU A 149 13.07 -7.99 2.45
C LEU A 149 11.59 -7.91 2.07
N TRP A 150 11.00 -9.00 1.61
CA TRP A 150 9.57 -9.05 1.29
C TRP A 150 8.71 -8.78 2.53
N LEU A 151 8.98 -9.45 3.65
CA LEU A 151 8.23 -9.24 4.90
C LEU A 151 8.34 -7.80 5.39
N ARG A 152 9.53 -7.20 5.32
CA ARG A 152 9.76 -5.79 5.68
C ARG A 152 9.02 -4.84 4.76
N ASP A 153 9.01 -5.11 3.46
CA ASP A 153 8.29 -4.26 2.50
C ASP A 153 6.77 -4.35 2.71
N VAL A 154 6.24 -5.55 2.97
CA VAL A 154 4.83 -5.72 3.35
C VAL A 154 4.51 -4.98 4.65
N GLN A 155 5.39 -5.06 5.66
CA GLN A 155 5.19 -4.38 6.94
C GLN A 155 5.17 -2.85 6.75
N LEU A 156 6.17 -2.31 6.05
CA LEU A 156 6.28 -0.87 5.77
C LEU A 156 5.08 -0.37 4.95
N THR A 157 4.70 -1.13 3.94
CA THR A 157 3.58 -0.78 3.05
C THR A 157 2.25 -0.83 3.78
N SER A 158 2.05 -1.82 4.66
CA SER A 158 0.87 -1.91 5.52
C SER A 158 0.79 -0.71 6.47
N TRP A 159 1.91 -0.30 7.07
CA TRP A 159 1.99 0.93 7.86
C TRP A 159 1.61 2.17 7.05
N ARG A 160 2.11 2.30 5.81
CA ARG A 160 1.76 3.44 4.93
C ARG A 160 0.27 3.51 4.63
N ILE A 161 -0.36 2.37 4.34
CA ILE A 161 -1.81 2.29 4.08
C ILE A 161 -2.58 2.78 5.31
N LEU A 162 -2.27 2.25 6.49
CA LEU A 162 -2.97 2.61 7.73
C LEU A 162 -2.71 4.05 8.16
N TYR A 163 -1.48 4.52 8.00
CA TYR A 163 -1.13 5.91 8.26
C TYR A 163 -1.90 6.86 7.34
N ALA A 164 -1.95 6.58 6.04
CA ALA A 164 -2.71 7.37 5.07
C ALA A 164 -4.23 7.28 5.29
N ALA A 165 -4.73 6.16 5.82
CA ALA A 165 -6.14 5.99 6.18
C ALA A 165 -6.55 6.82 7.42
N ARG A 166 -5.61 7.21 8.28
CA ARG A 166 -5.86 8.01 9.49
C ARG A 166 -6.28 9.46 9.21
N GLY A 167 -6.28 9.87 7.93
CA GLY A 167 -6.66 11.19 7.46
C GLY A 167 -5.44 12.05 7.15
N SER A 168 -5.56 12.86 6.10
CA SER A 168 -4.53 13.83 5.73
C SER A 168 -4.47 14.98 6.73
N PHE A 169 -3.28 15.52 6.98
CA PHE A 169 -3.14 16.78 7.70
C PHE A 169 -4.03 17.86 7.10
N THR A 170 -4.77 18.57 7.95
CA THR A 170 -5.48 19.80 7.52
C THR A 170 -4.46 20.83 7.04
N TRP A 171 -4.92 21.82 6.28
CA TRP A 171 -4.05 22.89 5.81
C TRP A 171 -3.35 23.59 6.98
N GLU A 172 -4.06 23.85 8.08
CA GLU A 172 -3.54 24.49 9.28
C GLU A 172 -2.42 23.66 9.92
N GLN A 173 -2.59 22.34 9.97
CA GLN A 173 -1.57 21.43 10.49
C GLN A 173 -0.33 21.40 9.60
N ARG A 174 -0.50 21.47 8.27
CA ARG A 174 0.62 21.54 7.32
C ARG A 174 1.38 22.86 7.47
N GLU A 175 0.67 23.97 7.63
CA GLU A 175 1.31 25.29 7.76
C GLU A 175 1.97 25.46 9.14
N ALA A 176 1.36 24.95 10.20
CA ALA A 176 1.99 24.88 11.52
C ALA A 176 3.29 24.05 11.50
N PHE A 177 3.27 22.88 10.84
CA PHE A 177 4.46 22.06 10.64
C PHE A 177 5.54 22.81 9.83
N ARG A 178 5.16 23.47 8.74
CA ARG A 178 6.08 24.27 7.91
C ARG A 178 6.73 25.39 8.71
N ASN A 179 5.96 26.13 9.50
CA ASN A 179 6.48 27.24 10.29
C ASN A 179 7.38 26.76 11.41
N GLY A 180 7.03 25.65 12.09
CA GLY A 180 7.90 25.03 13.08
C GLY A 180 9.27 24.65 12.53
N TRP A 181 9.36 24.18 11.29
CA TRP A 181 10.65 23.89 10.63
C TRP A 181 11.42 25.12 10.15
N LYS A 182 10.75 26.24 9.88
CA LYS A 182 11.42 27.51 9.53
C LYS A 182 12.02 28.21 10.75
N GLU A 183 11.47 27.93 11.93
CA GLU A 183 11.82 28.57 13.20
C GLU A 183 12.82 27.75 14.05
N ALA A 184 13.09 26.49 13.66
CA ALA A 184 14.08 25.60 14.29
C ALA A 184 15.49 25.82 13.72
#